data_AF-A0A7K3LH40-F1
#
_entry.id   AF-A0A7K3LH40-F1
#
_cell.length_a   1.000
_cell.length_b   1.000
_cell.length_c   1.000
_cell.angle_alpha   90.00
_cell.angle_beta   90.00
_cell.angle_gamma   90.00
#
_symmetry.space_group_name_H-M   'P 1'
#
loop_
_entity.id
_entity.type
_entity.pdbx_description
1 polymer ?
#
loop_
_entity_poly.entity_id
_entity_poly.type
_entity_poly.pdbx_seq_one_letter_code
_entity_poly.pdbx_strand_id
1 'polypeptide(L)'
;MARRGRRKLREELTTPAPTATGPRCDCTRCAPAAPMSDIEAQRAVRHVTSQQAVAYATGLATLVGCVDCEHCGAWIPTFIETDA
;
A
#
# COMPACT_ATOMS: atom_id res chain seq x y z
N MET A 1 14.06 9.47 6.39
CA MET A 1 12.63 9.14 6.62
C MET A 1 11.97 8.38 5.46
N ALA A 2 12.10 8.80 4.20
CA ALA A 2 11.48 8.08 3.06
C ALA A 2 11.81 6.57 2.96
N ARG A 3 13.06 6.16 3.20
CA ARG A 3 13.44 4.73 3.22
C ARG A 3 12.68 3.92 4.28
N ARG A 4 12.45 4.52 5.46
CA ARG A 4 11.69 3.89 6.56
C ARG A 4 10.23 3.68 6.15
N GLY A 5 9.61 4.67 5.52
CA GLY A 5 8.23 4.55 5.04
C GLY A 5 8.04 3.51 3.96
N ARG A 6 8.95 3.47 2.98
CA ARG A 6 8.94 2.43 1.94
C ARG A 6 9.10 1.02 2.50
N ARG A 7 9.96 0.85 3.52
CA ARG A 7 10.12 -0.44 4.21
C ARG A 7 8.86 -0.82 4.98
N LYS A 8 8.32 0.09 5.79
CA LYS A 8 7.06 -0.12 6.52
C LYS A 8 5.92 -0.52 5.57
N LEU A 9 5.82 0.16 4.43
CA LEU A 9 4.78 -0.13 3.45
C LEU A 9 4.95 -1.51 2.83
N ARG A 10 6.19 -1.90 2.49
CA ARG A 10 6.48 -3.25 1.99
C ARG A 10 6.12 -4.32 3.01
N GLU A 11 6.46 -4.10 4.28
CA GLU A 11 6.07 -4.99 5.37
C GLU A 11 4.54 -5.10 5.46
N GLU A 12 3.80 -3.99 5.43
CA GLU A 12 2.33 -4.00 5.47
C GLU A 12 1.71 -4.74 4.28
N LEU A 13 2.20 -4.49 3.05
CA LEU A 13 1.68 -5.11 1.83
C LEU A 13 1.96 -6.63 1.72
N THR A 14 3.02 -7.11 2.37
CA THR A 14 3.41 -8.53 2.39
C THR A 14 2.88 -9.28 3.61
N THR A 15 2.30 -8.57 4.58
CA THR A 15 1.76 -9.18 5.79
C THR A 15 0.31 -9.63 5.56
N PRO A 16 -0.05 -10.88 5.88
CA PRO A 16 -1.44 -11.29 5.99
C PRO A 16 -2.19 -10.40 6.98
N ALA A 17 -3.11 -9.58 6.44
CA ALA A 17 -4.11 -8.95 7.27
C ALA A 17 -4.82 -10.07 8.07
N PRO A 18 -4.98 -9.93 9.39
CA PRO A 18 -5.79 -10.87 10.16
C PRO A 18 -7.17 -10.87 9.51
N THR A 19 -7.58 -12.06 9.04
CA THR A 19 -8.85 -12.35 8.36
C THR A 19 -9.90 -11.29 8.65
N ALA A 20 -10.08 -10.34 7.73
CA ALA A 20 -11.23 -9.47 7.76
C ALA A 20 -12.44 -10.38 7.51
N THR A 21 -13.14 -10.74 8.59
CA THR A 21 -14.39 -11.52 8.60
C THR A 21 -15.53 -10.65 8.06
N GLY A 22 -15.35 -10.12 6.85
CA GLY A 22 -16.33 -9.35 6.10
C GLY A 22 -16.33 -9.83 4.65
N PRO A 23 -17.41 -9.59 3.89
CA PRO A 23 -17.47 -9.95 2.49
C PRO A 23 -16.29 -9.29 1.77
N ARG A 24 -15.38 -10.11 1.25
CA ARG A 24 -14.28 -9.64 0.41
C ARG A 24 -14.91 -8.99 -0.82
N CYS A 25 -14.77 -7.68 -0.92
CA CYS A 25 -15.17 -6.96 -2.10
C CYS A 25 -14.07 -7.15 -3.14
N ASP A 26 -14.36 -7.88 -4.22
CA ASP A 26 -13.41 -8.13 -5.32
C ASP A 26 -13.30 -6.94 -6.30
N CYS A 27 -13.71 -5.73 -5.89
CA CYS A 27 -13.53 -4.56 -6.74
C CYS A 27 -12.07 -4.09 -6.72
N THR A 28 -11.62 -3.50 -7.82
CA THR A 28 -10.26 -2.94 -7.97
C THR A 28 -9.88 -1.90 -6.92
N ARG A 29 -10.86 -1.31 -6.20
CA ARG A 29 -10.61 -0.39 -5.08
C ARG A 29 -10.33 -1.08 -3.75
N CYS A 30 -10.80 -2.32 -3.57
CA CYS A 30 -10.65 -3.10 -2.35
C CYS A 30 -9.55 -4.15 -2.46
N ALA A 31 -8.90 -4.25 -3.63
CA ALA A 31 -7.72 -5.06 -3.86
C ALA A 31 -6.43 -4.34 -3.38
N PRO A 32 -5.40 -5.08 -2.94
CA PRO A 32 -5.32 -6.54 -2.93
C PRO A 32 -5.98 -7.16 -1.68
N ALA A 33 -6.83 -8.16 -1.90
CA ALA A 33 -7.52 -8.91 -0.84
C ALA A 33 -6.64 -9.97 -0.16
N ALA A 34 -5.44 -10.21 -0.71
CA ALA A 34 -4.43 -11.15 -0.23
C ALA A 34 -3.07 -10.44 -0.11
N PRO A 35 -2.16 -10.94 0.74
CA PRO A 35 -0.80 -10.40 0.84
C PRO A 35 -0.12 -10.45 -0.50
N MET A 36 0.53 -9.36 -0.86
CA MET A 36 1.36 -9.31 -2.05
C MET A 36 2.58 -10.21 -1.87
N SER A 37 3.06 -10.78 -2.96
CA SER A 37 4.43 -11.31 -2.97
C SER A 37 5.43 -10.19 -2.75
N ASP A 38 6.63 -10.55 -2.27
CA ASP A 38 7.69 -9.58 -2.03
C ASP A 38 8.05 -8.78 -3.30
N ILE A 39 8.01 -9.43 -4.47
CA ILE A 39 8.29 -8.79 -5.77
C ILE A 39 7.20 -7.77 -6.12
N GLU A 40 5.92 -8.12 -5.91
CA GLU A 40 4.81 -7.19 -6.14
C GLU A 40 4.88 -5.99 -5.21
N ALA A 41 5.16 -6.20 -3.93
CA ALA A 41 5.34 -5.12 -2.96
C ALA A 41 6.53 -4.22 -3.33
N GLN A 42 7.65 -4.80 -3.77
CA GLN A 42 8.79 -4.02 -4.26
C GLN A 42 8.45 -3.17 -5.48
N ARG A 43 7.65 -3.69 -6.43
CA ARG A 43 7.17 -2.93 -7.58
C ARG A 43 6.24 -1.81 -7.15
N ALA A 44 5.31 -2.09 -6.23
CA ALA A 44 4.36 -1.09 -5.72
C ALA A 44 5.05 0.08 -5.02
N VAL A 45 6.06 -0.21 -4.19
CA VAL A 45 6.84 0.79 -3.47
C VAL A 45 7.59 1.75 -4.41
N ARG A 46 7.85 1.39 -5.67
CA ARG A 46 8.47 2.28 -6.67
C ARG A 46 7.56 3.43 -7.09
N HIS A 47 6.24 3.26 -6.97
CA HIS A 47 5.27 4.32 -7.25
C HIS A 47 5.14 5.34 -6.11
N VAL A 48 5.75 5.07 -4.95
CA VAL A 48 5.64 5.93 -3.77
C VAL A 48 6.69 7.01 -3.79
N THR A 49 6.22 8.26 -3.93
CA THR A 49 7.06 9.44 -3.86
C THR A 49 7.76 9.54 -2.50
N SER A 50 8.87 10.27 -2.44
CA SER A 50 9.58 10.46 -1.17
C SER A 50 8.71 11.17 -0.12
N GLN A 51 7.82 12.09 -0.55
CA GLN A 51 6.90 12.79 0.34
C GLN A 51 5.86 11.84 0.95
N GLN A 52 5.18 11.03 0.14
CA GLN A 52 4.22 10.02 0.62
C GLN A 52 4.89 9.02 1.57
N ALA A 53 6.10 8.56 1.22
CA ALA A 53 6.86 7.66 2.09
C ALA A 53 7.21 8.31 3.43
N VAL A 54 7.53 9.61 3.47
CA VAL A 54 7.75 10.32 4.74
C VAL A 54 6.45 10.44 5.53
N ALA A 55 5.37 10.91 4.91
CA ALA A 55 4.07 11.10 5.56
C ALA A 55 3.55 9.79 6.18
N TYR A 56 3.65 8.69 5.44
CA TYR A 56 3.25 7.36 5.93
C TYR A 56 4.18 6.83 7.03
N ALA A 57 5.47 7.17 7.00
CA ALA A 57 6.41 6.83 8.09
C ALA A 57 6.14 7.61 9.38
N THR A 58 5.60 8.83 9.27
CA THR A 58 5.30 9.71 10.41
C THR A 58 3.85 9.63 10.88
N GLY A 59 3.01 8.84 10.21
CA GLY A 59 1.58 8.69 10.55
C GLY A 59 0.69 9.83 10.02
N LEU A 60 1.23 10.74 9.21
CA LEU A 60 0.48 11.82 8.55
C LEU A 60 -0.34 11.33 7.35
N ALA A 61 -0.06 10.12 6.86
CA ALA A 61 -0.84 9.49 5.82
C ALA A 61 -1.10 8.02 6.14
N THR A 62 -2.28 7.54 5.77
CA THR A 62 -2.72 6.16 5.96
C THR A 62 -2.94 5.49 4.61
N LEU A 63 -2.47 4.24 4.47
CA LEU A 63 -2.72 3.43 3.28
C LEU A 63 -4.19 3.00 3.27
N VAL A 64 -4.91 3.26 2.18
CA VAL A 64 -6.34 2.89 2.05
C VAL A 64 -6.59 1.81 1.00
N GLY A 65 -5.60 1.51 0.17
CA GLY A 65 -5.70 0.48 -0.86
C GLY A 65 -4.62 0.63 -1.91
N CYS A 66 -4.72 -0.18 -2.97
CA CYS A 66 -3.91 -0.03 -4.17
C CYS A 66 -4.80 0.03 -5.41
N VAL A 67 -4.28 0.62 -6.49
CA VAL A 67 -4.92 0.60 -7.81
C VAL A 67 -3.94 0.08 -8.85
N ASP A 68 -4.42 -0.47 -9.96
CA ASP A 68 -3.56 -0.94 -11.04
C ASP A 68 -2.86 0.22 -11.75
N CYS A 69 -1.56 0.07 -12.01
CA CYS A 69 -0.82 0.95 -12.89
C CYS A 69 -1.04 0.52 -14.34
N GLU A 70 -1.72 1.34 -15.13
CA GLU A 70 -1.98 1.08 -16.55
C GLU A 70 -0.70 0.98 -17.41
N HIS A 71 0.43 1.50 -16.92
CA HIS A 71 1.68 1.52 -17.68
C HIS A 71 2.54 0.25 -17.50
N CYS A 72 2.60 -0.30 -16.28
CA CYS A 72 3.49 -1.42 -15.96
C CYS A 72 2.79 -2.62 -15.32
N GLY A 73 1.47 -2.53 -15.09
CA GLY A 73 0.68 -3.57 -14.43
C GLY A 73 1.05 -3.80 -12.95
N ALA A 74 1.84 -2.91 -12.35
CA ALA A 74 2.13 -2.96 -10.92
C ALA A 74 1.04 -2.22 -10.13
N TRP A 75 0.96 -2.51 -8.84
CA TRP A 75 0.05 -1.81 -7.94
C TRP A 75 0.57 -0.42 -7.55
N ILE A 76 -0.32 0.56 -7.44
CA ILE A 76 -0.03 1.91 -6.96
C ILE A 76 -0.67 2.08 -5.58
N PRO A 77 0.13 2.21 -4.52
CA PRO A 77 -0.38 2.48 -3.18
C PRO A 77 -1.12 3.83 -3.11
N THR A 78 -2.32 3.81 -2.57
CA THR A 78 -3.18 4.99 -2.41
C THR A 78 -3.23 5.39 -0.94
N PHE A 79 -2.99 6.67 -0.68
CA PHE A 79 -2.94 7.22 0.67
C PHE A 79 -4.00 8.30 0.85
N ILE A 80 -4.52 8.43 2.06
CA ILE A 80 -5.25 9.60 2.54
C ILE A 80 -4.43 10.29 3.63
N GLU A 81 -4.64 11.59 3.82
CA GLU A 81 -4.14 12.27 5.03
C GLU A 81 -4.85 11.71 6.27
N THR A 82 -4.10 11.56 7.35
CA THR A 82 -4.67 11.18 8.64
C THR A 82 -5.24 12.45 9.27
N ASP A 83 -6.56 12.52 9.48
CA ASP A 83 -7.17 13.60 10.27
C ASP A 83 -6.52 13.67 11.66
N ALA A 84 -6.12 14.88 12.07
CA ALA A 84 -5.45 15.15 13.33
C ALA A 84 -6.42 15.31 14.50
#